data_AF-A0A146KHY5-F1
#
_entry.id   AF-A0A146KHY5-F1
#
_cell.length_a   1.000
_cell.length_b   1.000
_cell.length_c   1.000
_cell.angle_alpha   90.00
_cell.angle_beta   90.00
_cell.angle_gamma   90.00
#
_symmetry.space_group_name_H-M   'P 1'
#
loop_
_entity.id
_entity.type
_entity.pdbx_description
1 polymer ?
#
loop_
_entity_poly.entity_id
_entity_poly.type
_entity_poly.pdbx_seq_one_letter_code
_entity_poly.pdbx_strand_id
1 'polypeptide(L)'
;NESYWQKIELLRKQIFIDQQQFSEKAVFDDYDNFVYHHFLLENSDVIAACRTRQLDNYIKVERFVVRQDKQKQGFGAYLWKQISNKYPNDSFTIYSQDHAVKFYEKCGFQKQGEIFIEQ
;
A
#
# COMPACT_ATOMS: atom_id res chain seq x y z
N ASN A 1 -22.20 7.81 9.81
CA ASN A 1 -20.75 7.77 10.03
C ASN A 1 -20.15 6.75 9.08
N GLU A 2 -19.31 7.20 8.17
CA GLU A 2 -18.56 6.33 7.27
C GLU A 2 -17.41 5.66 8.03
N SER A 3 -17.20 4.36 7.81
CA SER A 3 -16.11 3.61 8.44
C SER A 3 -14.76 3.94 7.80
N TYR A 4 -13.66 3.72 8.53
CA TYR A 4 -12.32 3.88 7.93
C TYR A 4 -12.08 2.93 6.76
N TRP A 5 -12.70 1.73 6.82
CA TRP A 5 -12.64 0.77 5.72
C TRP A 5 -13.24 1.35 4.43
N GLN A 6 -14.43 1.93 4.50
CA GLN A 6 -15.09 2.56 3.34
C GLN A 6 -14.20 3.66 2.72
N LYS A 7 -13.51 4.45 3.55
CA LYS A 7 -12.58 5.49 3.07
C LYS A 7 -11.34 4.91 2.39
N ILE A 8 -10.80 3.80 2.89
CA ILE A 8 -9.68 3.08 2.26
C ILE A 8 -10.14 2.46 0.94
N GLU A 9 -11.32 1.86 0.88
CA GLU A 9 -11.92 1.32 -0.34
C GLU A 9 -12.06 2.40 -1.41
N LEU A 10 -12.60 3.57 -1.05
CA LEU A 10 -12.75 4.70 -1.97
C LEU A 10 -11.41 5.16 -2.54
N LEU A 11 -10.37 5.32 -1.71
CA LEU A 11 -9.03 5.68 -2.19
C LEU A 11 -8.46 4.62 -3.14
N ARG A 12 -8.63 3.34 -2.81
CA ARG A 12 -8.19 2.22 -3.66
C ARG A 12 -8.95 2.19 -4.99
N LYS A 13 -10.28 2.38 -4.98
CA LYS A 13 -11.11 2.44 -6.20
C LYS A 13 -10.64 3.57 -7.12
N GLN A 14 -10.49 4.76 -6.57
CA GLN A 14 -10.07 5.94 -7.34
C GLN A 14 -8.74 5.72 -8.06
N ILE A 15 -7.76 5.09 -7.41
CA ILE A 15 -6.42 4.98 -7.99
C ILE A 15 -6.25 3.69 -8.78
N PHE A 16 -6.63 2.54 -8.21
CA PHE A 16 -6.39 1.25 -8.85
C PHE A 16 -7.41 0.94 -9.95
N ILE A 17 -8.69 1.30 -9.77
CA ILE A 17 -9.73 1.05 -10.78
C ILE A 17 -9.82 2.23 -11.74
N ASP A 18 -10.17 3.42 -11.24
CA ASP A 18 -10.52 4.53 -12.13
C ASP A 18 -9.31 5.05 -12.92
N GLN A 19 -8.11 5.06 -12.32
CA GLN A 19 -6.90 5.56 -12.98
C GLN A 19 -6.07 4.45 -13.63
N GLN A 20 -5.83 3.34 -12.92
CA GLN A 20 -4.96 2.26 -13.40
C GLN A 20 -5.72 1.14 -14.14
N GLN A 21 -7.06 1.21 -14.17
CA GLN A 21 -7.91 0.29 -14.92
C GLN A 21 -7.80 -1.18 -14.47
N PHE A 22 -7.47 -1.42 -13.20
CA PHE A 22 -7.59 -2.75 -12.61
C PHE A 22 -9.05 -3.13 -12.40
N SER A 23 -9.36 -4.41 -12.55
CA SER A 23 -10.68 -4.94 -12.21
C SER A 23 -10.94 -4.85 -10.70
N GLU A 24 -12.20 -4.74 -10.30
CA GLU A 24 -12.57 -4.71 -8.87
C GLU A 24 -12.06 -5.96 -8.12
N LYS A 25 -12.06 -7.13 -8.78
CA LYS A 25 -11.55 -8.40 -8.22
C LYS A 25 -10.03 -8.43 -8.04
N ALA A 26 -9.28 -7.68 -8.85
CA ALA A 26 -7.83 -7.56 -8.70
C ALA A 26 -7.48 -6.60 -7.56
N VAL A 27 -8.34 -5.60 -7.32
CA VAL A 27 -8.15 -4.62 -6.26
C VAL A 27 -8.59 -5.19 -4.91
N PHE A 28 -9.78 -5.77 -4.83
CA PHE A 28 -10.41 -6.28 -3.60
C PHE A 28 -10.46 -7.80 -3.60
N ASP A 29 -9.93 -8.40 -2.55
CA ASP A 29 -9.82 -9.85 -2.39
C ASP A 29 -10.22 -10.28 -0.97
N ASP A 30 -10.35 -11.59 -0.76
CA ASP A 30 -10.83 -12.15 0.50
C ASP A 30 -9.93 -11.80 1.70
N TYR A 31 -8.65 -11.45 1.46
CA TYR A 31 -7.75 -11.07 2.54
C TYR A 31 -8.11 -9.73 3.17
N ASP A 32 -8.85 -8.85 2.48
CA ASP A 32 -9.18 -7.52 3.00
C ASP A 32 -9.89 -7.55 4.35
N ASN A 33 -10.61 -8.64 4.68
CA ASN A 33 -11.30 -8.82 5.95
C ASN A 33 -10.41 -9.34 7.10
N PHE A 34 -9.22 -9.86 6.80
CA PHE A 34 -8.39 -10.63 7.74
C PHE A 34 -6.98 -10.06 7.94
N VAL A 35 -6.69 -8.90 7.33
CA VAL A 35 -5.37 -8.27 7.35
C VAL A 35 -5.38 -6.92 8.06
N TYR A 36 -4.19 -6.49 8.47
CA TYR A 36 -4.02 -5.15 9.03
C TYR A 36 -3.93 -4.11 7.93
N HIS A 37 -4.85 -3.15 7.94
CA HIS A 37 -4.81 -1.95 7.11
C HIS A 37 -4.13 -0.82 7.87
N HIS A 38 -3.20 -0.13 7.20
CA HIS A 38 -2.52 1.06 7.70
C HIS A 38 -2.91 2.24 6.83
N PHE A 39 -3.18 3.39 7.43
CA PHE A 39 -3.61 4.56 6.70
C PHE A 39 -3.24 5.86 7.40
N LEU A 40 -3.25 6.96 6.63
CA LEU A 40 -3.00 8.31 7.14
C LEU A 40 -4.26 9.19 7.05
N LEU A 41 -4.57 9.80 8.20
CA LEU A 41 -5.52 10.88 8.47
C LEU A 41 -5.11 12.25 7.91
N GLU A 42 -5.87 12.89 7.03
CA GLU A 42 -5.85 14.36 6.90
C GLU A 42 -7.28 14.89 6.79
N ASN A 43 -7.69 15.79 7.69
CA ASN A 43 -9.06 16.36 7.72
C ASN A 43 -10.19 15.32 7.68
N SER A 44 -9.96 14.16 8.28
CA SER A 44 -10.86 12.98 8.27
C SER A 44 -10.89 12.17 6.98
N ASP A 45 -10.11 12.50 5.96
CA ASP A 45 -9.98 11.73 4.73
C ASP A 45 -8.72 10.87 4.74
N VAL A 46 -8.81 9.66 4.19
CA VAL A 46 -7.65 8.78 4.00
C VAL A 46 -6.81 9.33 2.84
N ILE A 47 -5.58 9.75 3.14
CA ILE A 47 -4.65 10.30 2.14
C ILE A 47 -3.57 9.33 1.68
N ALA A 48 -3.34 8.26 2.45
CA ALA A 48 -2.46 7.16 2.09
C ALA A 48 -2.95 5.91 2.80
N ALA A 49 -2.80 4.75 2.15
CA ALA A 49 -3.18 3.47 2.73
C ALA A 49 -2.29 2.34 2.19
N CYS A 50 -2.18 1.27 2.97
CA CYS A 50 -1.71 -0.03 2.51
C CYS A 50 -2.27 -1.12 3.42
N ARG A 51 -2.01 -2.38 3.10
CA ARG A 51 -2.23 -3.50 4.01
C ARG A 51 -0.97 -4.32 4.19
N THR A 52 -0.87 -5.00 5.32
CA THR A 52 0.22 -5.94 5.60
C THR A 52 -0.34 -7.32 5.86
N ARG A 53 0.20 -8.32 5.17
CA ARG A 53 -0.10 -9.73 5.37
C ARG A 53 1.14 -10.44 5.87
N GLN A 54 1.03 -11.06 7.04
CA GLN A 54 2.12 -11.82 7.63
C GLN A 54 2.21 -13.18 6.95
N LEU A 55 3.43 -13.54 6.54
CA LEU A 55 3.80 -14.84 5.99
C LEU A 55 4.94 -15.40 6.85
N ASP A 56 5.25 -16.69 6.68
CA ASP A 56 6.11 -17.43 7.61
C ASP A 56 7.43 -16.73 7.95
N ASN A 57 8.09 -16.12 6.96
CA ASN A 57 9.42 -15.52 7.12
C ASN A 57 9.48 -14.00 6.82
N TYR A 58 8.37 -13.40 6.38
CA TYR A 58 8.35 -12.00 5.97
C TYR A 58 6.93 -11.42 5.98
N ILE A 59 6.84 -10.09 6.00
CA ILE A 59 5.61 -9.34 5.87
C ILE A 59 5.46 -8.87 4.43
N LYS A 60 4.38 -9.27 3.76
CA LYS A 60 4.03 -8.74 2.44
C LYS A 60 3.23 -7.45 2.60
N VAL A 61 3.76 -6.36 2.05
CA VAL A 61 3.06 -5.07 1.95
C VAL A 61 2.32 -5.04 0.64
N GLU A 62 1.02 -4.79 0.69
CA GLU A 62 0.13 -4.84 -0.47
C GLU A 62 -0.75 -3.59 -0.54
N ARG A 63 -1.26 -3.29 -1.73
CA ARG A 63 -2.21 -2.19 -1.97
C ARG A 63 -1.70 -0.83 -1.48
N PHE A 64 -0.39 -0.60 -1.53
CA PHE A 64 0.23 0.64 -1.08
C PHE A 64 -0.12 1.79 -2.03
N VAL A 65 -0.74 2.84 -1.50
CA VAL A 65 -1.26 3.94 -2.30
C VAL A 65 -1.20 5.27 -1.54
N VAL A 66 -0.92 6.35 -2.27
CA VAL A 66 -0.97 7.74 -1.77
C VAL A 66 -1.85 8.55 -2.71
N ARG A 67 -2.79 9.30 -2.14
CA ARG A 67 -3.71 10.19 -2.87
C ARG A 67 -2.93 11.12 -3.78
N GLN A 68 -3.41 11.30 -5.00
CA GLN A 68 -2.63 11.92 -6.08
C GLN A 68 -2.16 13.35 -5.75
N ASP A 69 -3.02 14.15 -5.13
CA ASP A 69 -2.75 15.52 -4.63
C ASP A 69 -1.81 15.56 -3.41
N LYS A 70 -1.47 14.40 -2.83
CA LYS A 70 -0.58 14.23 -1.68
C LYS A 70 0.72 13.50 -2.01
N GLN A 71 0.90 13.08 -3.27
CA GLN A 71 2.15 12.47 -3.71
C GLN A 71 3.31 13.47 -3.65
N LYS A 72 4.54 12.95 -3.54
CA LYS A 72 5.80 13.71 -3.46
C LYS A 72 5.94 14.66 -2.25
N GLN A 73 5.01 14.61 -1.30
CA GLN A 73 5.06 15.40 -0.05
C GLN A 73 5.59 14.60 1.15
N GLY A 74 6.05 13.36 0.93
CA GLY A 74 6.65 12.52 1.99
C GLY A 74 5.68 11.61 2.73
N PHE A 75 4.36 11.69 2.50
CA PHE A 75 3.36 10.86 3.18
C PHE A 75 3.57 9.35 2.99
N GLY A 76 3.95 8.91 1.78
CA GLY A 76 4.28 7.50 1.55
C GLY A 76 5.47 7.03 2.38
N ALA A 77 6.55 7.83 2.44
CA ALA A 77 7.73 7.50 3.23
C ALA A 77 7.42 7.52 4.73
N TYR A 78 6.56 8.44 5.18
CA TYR A 78 6.09 8.50 6.55
C TYR A 78 5.28 7.25 6.92
N LEU A 79 4.29 6.87 6.11
CA LEU A 79 3.50 5.66 6.32
C LEU A 79 4.40 4.42 6.40
N TRP A 80 5.33 4.28 5.44
CA TRP A 80 6.30 3.19 5.44
C TRP A 80 7.13 3.15 6.74
N LYS A 81 7.67 4.29 7.18
CA LYS A 81 8.47 4.39 8.41
C LYS A 81 7.70 3.93 9.65
N GLN A 82 6.40 4.26 9.74
CA GLN A 82 5.57 3.81 10.86
C GLN A 82 5.39 2.29 10.83
N ILE A 83 5.18 1.72 9.65
CA ILE A 83 5.02 0.26 9.47
C ILE A 83 6.33 -0.46 9.79
N SER A 84 7.47 0.00 9.25
CA SER A 84 8.77 -0.63 9.49
C SER A 84 9.17 -0.56 10.98
N ASN A 85 8.86 0.55 11.66
CA ASN A 85 9.12 0.68 13.09
C ASN A 85 8.23 -0.24 13.96
N LYS A 86 7.04 -0.60 13.47
CA LYS A 86 6.14 -1.54 14.16
C LYS A 86 6.67 -2.98 14.10
N TYR A 87 7.44 -3.33 13.06
CA TYR A 87 8.01 -4.66 12.86
C TYR A 87 9.53 -4.56 12.60
N PRO A 88 10.32 -4.13 13.59
CA PRO A 88 11.72 -3.73 13.38
C PRO A 88 12.67 -4.90 13.06
N ASN A 89 12.25 -6.14 13.35
CA ASN A 89 13.05 -7.35 13.13
C ASN A 89 12.54 -8.21 11.97
N ASP A 90 11.45 -7.79 11.32
CA ASP A 90 10.82 -8.53 10.24
C ASP A 90 11.40 -8.12 8.89
N SER A 91 11.52 -9.09 7.99
CA SER A 91 11.78 -8.82 6.58
C SER A 91 10.49 -8.43 5.86
N PHE A 92 10.59 -7.56 4.87
CA PHE A 92 9.44 -7.11 4.10
C PHE A 92 9.62 -7.39 2.62
N THR A 93 8.51 -7.70 1.96
CA THR A 93 8.46 -7.75 0.50
C THR A 93 7.28 -6.93 -0.02
N ILE A 94 7.47 -6.33 -1.20
CA ILE A 94 6.44 -5.61 -1.92
C ILE A 94 6.63 -5.83 -3.42
N TYR A 95 5.52 -6.01 -4.11
CA TYR A 95 5.50 -5.98 -5.56
C TYR A 95 5.31 -4.53 -5.98
N SER A 96 6.41 -3.92 -6.45
CA SER A 96 6.42 -2.52 -6.85
C SER A 96 5.95 -2.38 -8.29
N GLN A 97 5.09 -1.40 -8.53
CA GLN A 97 4.88 -0.87 -9.89
C GLN A 97 6.15 -0.14 -10.36
N ASP A 98 6.44 -0.15 -11.66
CA ASP A 98 7.70 0.38 -12.21
C ASP A 98 7.98 1.83 -11.79
N HIS A 99 6.95 2.68 -11.77
CA HIS A 99 7.10 4.08 -11.39
C HIS A 99 7.41 4.28 -9.90
N ALA A 100 7.13 3.28 -9.05
CA ALA A 100 7.33 3.33 -7.60
C ALA A 100 8.66 2.72 -7.15
N VAL A 101 9.43 2.08 -8.05
CA VAL A 101 10.70 1.40 -7.70
C VAL A 101 11.66 2.36 -7.00
N LYS A 102 11.90 3.55 -7.56
CA LYS A 102 12.78 4.58 -6.96
C LYS A 102 12.30 5.07 -5.60
N PHE A 103 10.99 5.00 -5.33
CA PHE A 103 10.46 5.32 -4.02
C PHE A 103 10.83 4.23 -3.01
N TYR A 104 10.64 2.95 -3.36
CA TYR A 104 10.98 1.84 -2.48
C TYR A 104 12.49 1.70 -2.24
N GLU A 105 13.32 1.98 -3.25
CA GLU A 105 14.78 2.04 -3.07
C GLU A 105 15.19 3.07 -2.00
N LYS A 106 14.58 4.26 -2.02
CA LYS A 106 14.80 5.28 -0.97
C LYS A 106 14.27 4.87 0.40
N CYS A 107 13.28 3.99 0.42
CA CYS A 107 12.73 3.38 1.63
C CYS A 107 13.58 2.20 2.16
N GLY A 108 14.68 1.86 1.49
CA GLY A 108 15.61 0.79 1.89
C GLY A 108 15.34 -0.57 1.27
N PHE A 109 14.36 -0.68 0.37
CA PHE A 109 14.13 -1.93 -0.37
C PHE A 109 15.19 -2.13 -1.44
N GLN A 110 15.46 -3.40 -1.74
CA GLN A 110 16.31 -3.81 -2.85
C GLN A 110 15.46 -4.54 -3.88
N LYS A 111 15.60 -4.15 -5.16
CA LYS A 111 14.93 -4.85 -6.25
C LYS A 111 15.43 -6.30 -6.33
N GLN A 112 14.51 -7.25 -6.38
CA GLN A 112 14.80 -8.67 -6.58
C GLN A 112 13.89 -9.23 -7.67
N GLY A 113 14.45 -10.13 -8.50
CA GLY A 113 13.70 -10.81 -9.55
C GLY A 113 13.47 -9.99 -10.82
N GLU A 114 12.71 -10.60 -11.73
CA GLU A 114 12.33 -10.03 -13.02
C GLU A 114 10.97 -9.30 -12.94
N ILE A 115 10.66 -8.51 -13.96
CA ILE A 115 9.35 -7.87 -14.09
C ILE A 115 8.32 -8.96 -14.40
N PHE A 116 7.18 -8.91 -13.72
CA PHE A 116 6.05 -9.81 -13.96
C PHE A 116 4.74 -9.04 -13.89
N ILE A 117 3.69 -9.65 -14.43
CA ILE A 117 2.32 -9.12 -14.32
C ILE A 117 1.68 -9.79 -13.10
N GLU A 118 1.32 -9.00 -12.09
CA GLU A 118 0.51 -9.49 -10.97
C GLU A 118 -0.90 -9.80 -11.51
N GLN A 119 -1.35 -11.05 -11.32
CA GLN A 119 -2.67 -11.54 -11.73
C GLN A 119 -3.71 -11.35 -10.63
#